data_AF-A0A1V4UM25-F1
#
_entry.id   AF-A0A1V4UM25-F1
#
_cell.length_a   1.000
_cell.length_b   1.000
_cell.length_c   1.000
_cell.angle_alpha   90.00
_cell.angle_beta   90.00
_cell.angle_gamma   90.00
#
_symmetry.space_group_name_H-M   'P 1'
#
loop_
_entity.id
_entity.type
_entity.pdbx_description
1 polymer ?
#
loop_
_entity_poly.entity_id
_entity_poly.type
_entity_poly.pdbx_seq_one_letter_code
_entity_poly.pdbx_strand_id
1 'polypeptide(L)'
;MIRTDLDTRGFRIPLRDIVAVLDGEPQPIRLLRKGKKVGLAKRSASGKAVNFIIDPYLYTVPLSRVMDVLEGRARKAAVFVGRDVTG
;
A
#
# COMPACT_ATOMS: atom_id res chain seq x y z
N MET A 1 -1.20 1.43 -8.77
CA MET A 1 -2.46 0.65 -8.55
C MET A 1 -2.12 -0.52 -7.64
N ILE A 2 -2.99 -0.88 -6.71
CA ILE A 2 -2.83 -2.04 -5.83
C ILE A 2 -3.91 -3.05 -6.21
N ARG A 3 -3.50 -4.26 -6.60
CA ARG A 3 -4.40 -5.39 -6.84
C ARG A 3 -3.81 -6.62 -6.19
N THR A 4 -4.69 -7.40 -5.59
CA THR A 4 -4.39 -8.66 -4.91
C THR A 4 -5.51 -9.63 -5.28
N ASP A 5 -5.18 -10.91 -5.25
CA ASP A 5 -6.08 -12.05 -5.31
C ASP A 5 -7.02 -12.15 -4.09
N LEU A 6 -6.63 -11.59 -2.94
CA LEU A 6 -7.43 -11.60 -1.71
C LEU A 6 -8.56 -10.58 -1.69
N ASP A 7 -8.50 -9.55 -2.55
CA ASP A 7 -9.51 -8.52 -2.63
C ASP A 7 -9.72 -8.02 -4.07
N THR A 8 -10.89 -8.33 -4.61
CA THR A 8 -11.26 -8.05 -6.00
C THR A 8 -11.63 -6.59 -6.25
N ARG A 9 -11.82 -5.76 -5.20
CA ARG A 9 -12.27 -4.36 -5.35
C ARG A 9 -11.24 -3.49 -6.08
N GLY A 10 -9.95 -3.78 -5.87
CA GLY A 10 -8.82 -3.03 -6.43
C GLY A 10 -8.70 -1.61 -5.86
N PHE A 11 -7.46 -1.16 -5.65
CA PHE A 11 -7.19 0.09 -4.96
C PHE A 11 -6.17 0.97 -5.68
N ARG A 12 -6.10 2.22 -5.25
CA ARG A 12 -5.15 3.19 -5.75
C ARG A 12 -4.69 4.15 -4.66
N ILE A 13 -3.47 4.62 -4.88
CA ILE A 13 -2.85 5.75 -4.20
C ILE A 13 -2.27 6.63 -5.32
N PRO A 14 -2.56 7.94 -5.34
CA PRO A 14 -1.90 8.90 -6.23
C PRO A 14 -0.38 8.88 -6.07
N LEU A 15 0.38 9.17 -7.14
CA LEU A 15 1.84 9.15 -7.08
C LEU A 15 2.41 10.16 -6.05
N ARG A 16 1.80 11.34 -5.93
CA ARG A 16 2.19 12.33 -4.90
C ARG A 16 1.95 11.82 -3.47
N ASP A 17 0.87 11.07 -3.27
CA ASP A 17 0.49 10.55 -1.96
C ASP A 17 1.48 9.43 -1.55
N ILE A 18 1.95 8.60 -2.49
CA ILE A 18 2.98 7.60 -2.15
C ILE A 18 4.32 8.25 -1.78
N VAL A 19 4.71 9.37 -2.40
CA VAL A 19 5.91 10.13 -1.99
C VAL A 19 5.79 10.61 -0.55
N ALA A 20 4.66 11.22 -0.17
CA ALA A 20 4.43 11.62 1.22
C ALA A 20 4.50 10.43 2.21
N VAL A 21 4.01 9.25 1.82
CA VAL A 21 4.15 8.02 2.63
C VAL A 21 5.61 7.62 2.81
N LEU A 22 6.44 7.78 1.77
CA LEU A 22 7.88 7.52 1.86
C LEU A 22 8.56 8.52 2.81
N ASP A 23 8.07 9.74 2.91
CA ASP A 23 8.55 10.76 3.86
C ASP A 23 8.03 10.55 5.28
N GLY A 24 7.16 9.56 5.49
CA GLY A 24 6.62 9.17 6.80
C GLY A 24 5.19 9.63 7.05
N GLU A 25 4.60 10.40 6.13
CA GLU A 25 3.25 10.95 6.26
C GLU A 25 2.19 9.91 5.81
N PRO A 26 1.32 9.40 6.68
CA PRO A 26 0.31 8.43 6.28
C PRO A 26 -0.70 9.02 5.29
N GLN A 27 -1.01 8.30 4.21
CA GLN A 27 -1.91 8.77 3.16
C GLN A 27 -3.08 7.83 2.89
N PRO A 28 -4.25 8.35 2.49
CA PRO A 28 -5.44 7.54 2.27
C PRO A 28 -5.35 6.64 1.02
N ILE A 29 -5.75 5.38 1.19
CA ILE A 29 -5.96 4.43 0.11
C ILE A 29 -7.41 4.53 -0.35
N ARG A 30 -7.61 4.52 -1.67
CA ARG A 30 -8.92 4.73 -2.29
C ARG A 30 -9.31 3.56 -3.20
N LEU A 31 -10.60 3.28 -3.30
CA LEU A 31 -11.13 2.35 -4.31
C LEU A 31 -10.74 2.81 -5.71
N LEU A 32 -10.37 1.86 -6.57
CA LEU A 32 -9.94 2.13 -7.93
C LEU A 32 -11.03 2.85 -8.74
N ARG A 33 -12.29 2.37 -8.68
CA ARG A 33 -13.41 2.89 -9.48
C ARG A 33 -14.08 4.12 -8.89
N LYS A 34 -14.38 4.12 -7.59
CA LYS A 34 -15.22 5.15 -6.94
C LYS A 34 -14.43 6.22 -6.18
N GLY A 35 -13.11 6.05 -6.01
CA GLY A 35 -12.28 6.99 -5.25
C GLY A 35 -12.56 7.10 -3.75
N LYS A 36 -13.58 6.39 -3.23
CA LYS A 36 -13.89 6.33 -1.79
C LYS A 36 -12.66 5.85 -1.01
N LYS A 37 -12.33 6.55 0.09
CA LYS A 37 -11.31 6.13 1.06
C LYS A 37 -11.72 4.79 1.70
N VAL A 38 -10.80 3.84 1.73
CA VAL A 38 -11.00 2.49 2.29
C VAL A 38 -9.87 2.02 3.19
N GLY A 39 -8.79 2.81 3.30
CA GLY A 39 -7.64 2.40 4.08
C GLY A 39 -6.59 3.50 4.18
N LEU A 40 -5.43 3.13 4.70
CA LEU A 40 -4.29 4.01 4.92
C LEU A 40 -3.00 3.31 4.50
N ALA A 41 -2.14 4.05 3.80
CA ALA A 41 -0.77 3.66 3.56
C ALA A 41 0.14 4.42 4.52
N LYS A 42 1.11 3.73 5.11
CA LYS A 42 2.11 4.36 5.99
C LYS A 42 3.44 3.64 5.90
N ARG A 43 4.53 4.34 6.22
CA ARG A 43 5.82 3.70 6.46
C ARG A 43 5.70 2.79 7.67
N SER A 44 6.30 1.60 7.61
CA SER A 44 6.41 0.72 8.77
C SER A 44 7.24 1.37 9.86
N ALA A 45 7.05 0.98 11.12
CA ALA A 45 7.82 1.51 12.25
C ALA A 45 9.35 1.36 12.06
N SER A 46 9.79 0.27 11.42
CA SER A 46 11.21 0.04 11.13
C SER A 46 11.78 0.92 10.01
N GLY A 47 10.94 1.63 9.25
CA GLY A 47 11.30 2.35 8.02
C GLY A 47 11.56 1.46 6.81
N LYS A 48 11.67 0.14 6.98
CA LYS A 48 12.11 -0.81 5.92
C LYS A 48 11.00 -1.29 4.99
N ALA A 49 9.76 -0.90 5.24
CA ALA A 49 8.60 -1.31 4.46
C ALA A 49 7.52 -0.23 4.40
N VAL A 50 6.60 -0.39 3.46
CA VAL A 50 5.34 0.35 3.38
C VAL A 50 4.20 -0.61 3.69
N ASN A 51 3.34 -0.18 4.61
CA ASN A 51 2.13 -0.91 5.02
C ASN A 51 0.92 -0.28 4.35
N PHE A 52 0.10 -1.09 3.70
CA PHE A 52 -1.21 -0.73 3.19
C PHE A 52 -2.25 -1.44 4.06
N ILE A 53 -2.90 -0.67 4.92
CA ILE A 53 -3.93 -1.12 5.86
C ILE A 53 -5.27 -0.95 5.16
N ILE A 54 -5.89 -2.06 4.77
CA ILE A 54 -7.16 -2.09 4.04
C ILE A 54 -7.98 -3.22 4.63
N ASP A 55 -8.90 -2.88 5.53
CA ASP A 55 -9.71 -3.85 6.27
C ASP A 55 -10.31 -4.94 5.35
N PRO A 56 -10.15 -6.23 5.69
CA PRO A 56 -9.56 -6.79 6.93
C PRO A 56 -8.07 -7.15 6.84
N TYR A 57 -7.33 -6.59 5.90
CA TYR A 57 -5.96 -7.00 5.56
C TYR A 57 -4.92 -5.91 5.80
N LEU A 58 -3.76 -6.35 6.29
CA LEU A 58 -2.52 -5.59 6.30
C LEU A 58 -1.59 -6.14 5.21
N TYR A 59 -1.32 -5.33 4.20
CA TYR A 59 -0.36 -5.64 3.16
C TYR A 59 0.96 -4.93 3.44
N THR A 60 2.07 -5.65 3.52
CA THR A 60 3.40 -5.09 3.76
C THR A 60 4.31 -5.37 2.57
N VAL A 61 4.90 -4.31 2.02
CA VAL A 61 5.84 -4.39 0.90
C VAL A 61 7.20 -3.83 1.35
N PRO A 62 8.31 -4.57 1.19
CA PRO A 62 9.63 -4.03 1.47
C PRO A 62 9.88 -2.73 0.70
N LEU A 63 10.49 -1.74 1.34
CA LEU A 63 10.69 -0.42 0.77
C LEU A 63 11.49 -0.48 -0.54
N SER A 64 12.53 -1.32 -0.60
CA SER A 64 13.30 -1.53 -1.83
C SER A 64 12.43 -1.96 -3.00
N ARG A 65 11.44 -2.84 -2.78
CA ARG A 65 10.52 -3.30 -3.82
C ARG A 65 9.49 -2.24 -4.21
N VAL A 66 9.11 -1.36 -3.29
CA VAL A 66 8.32 -0.17 -3.63
C VAL A 66 9.12 0.75 -4.54
N MET A 67 10.38 1.01 -4.20
CA MET A 67 11.27 1.85 -5.01
C MET A 67 11.50 1.27 -6.40
N ASP A 68 11.76 -0.04 -6.51
CA ASP A 68 11.91 -0.71 -7.81
C ASP A 68 10.68 -0.48 -8.72
N VAL A 69 9.46 -0.46 -8.16
CA VAL A 69 8.23 -0.20 -8.92
C VAL A 69 8.10 1.27 -9.28
N LEU A 70 8.41 2.19 -8.37
CA LEU A 70 8.31 3.63 -8.62
C LEU A 70 9.33 4.12 -9.66
N GLU A 71 10.52 3.52 -9.67
CA GLU A 71 11.60 3.82 -10.61
C GLU A 71 11.46 3.07 -11.94
N GLY A 72 10.43 2.23 -12.08
CA GLY A 72 10.18 1.45 -13.30
C GLY A 72 11.12 0.26 -13.51
N ARG A 73 11.95 -0.09 -12.51
CA ARG A 73 12.81 -1.29 -12.52
C ARG A 73 12.02 -2.58 -12.39
N ALA A 74 10.80 -2.53 -11.84
CA ALA A 74 9.88 -3.63 -11.78
C ALA A 74 8.43 -3.18 -12.08
N ARG A 75 7.63 -4.05 -12.72
CA ARG A 75 6.21 -3.78 -12.96
C ARG A 75 5.33 -4.02 -11.71
N LYS A 76 5.75 -4.92 -10.82
CA LYS A 76 5.01 -5.37 -9.64
C LYS A 76 5.98 -5.67 -8.50
N ALA A 77 5.49 -5.60 -7.26
CA ALA A 77 6.23 -5.98 -6.06
C ALA A 77 5.55 -7.17 -5.37
N ALA A 78 6.34 -8.06 -4.77
CA ALA A 78 5.84 -9.06 -3.85
C ALA A 78 5.32 -8.38 -2.57
N VAL A 79 4.33 -8.99 -1.94
CA VAL A 79 3.65 -8.45 -0.76
C VAL A 79 3.48 -9.55 0.29
N PHE A 80 3.72 -9.20 1.55
CA PHE A 80 3.37 -10.02 2.70
C PHE A 80 2.00 -9.60 3.19
N VAL A 81 1.14 -10.57 3.53
CA VAL A 81 -0.22 -10.27 3.97
C VAL A 81 -0.46 -10.83 5.37
N GLY A 82 -0.90 -9.96 6.27
CA GLY A 82 -1.53 -10.33 7.54
C GLY A 82 -3.03 -10.03 7.49
N ARG A 83 -3.83 -10.80 8.24
CA ARG A 83 -5.18 -10.34 8.59
C ARG A 83 -5.04 -9.39 9.77
N ASP A 84 -5.68 -8.24 9.66
CA ASP A 84 -5.84 -7.35 10.81
C ASP A 84 -6.88 -8.01 11.72
N VAL A 85 -6.43 -8.88 12.62
CA VAL A 85 -7.22 -9.34 13.76
C VAL A 85 -7.20 -8.19 14.76
N THR A 86 -8.01 -7.17 14.50
CA THR A 86 -8.45 -6.30 15.58
C THR A 86 -9.21 -7.17 16.58
N GLY A 87 -8.53 -7.48 17.70
CA GLY A 87 -9.19 -7.73 18.98
C GLY A 87 -9.68 -6.42 19.58
#